data_AF-A0A3C1CHQ4-F1
#
_entry.id   AF-A0A3C1CHQ4-F1
#
_cell.length_a   1.000
_cell.length_b   1.000
_cell.length_c   1.000
_cell.angle_alpha   90.00
_cell.angle_beta   90.00
_cell.angle_gamma   90.00
#
_symmetry.space_group_name_H-M   'P 1'
#
loop_
_entity.id
_entity.type
_entity.pdbx_description
1 polymer ?
#
loop_
_entity_poly.entity_id
_entity_poly.type
_entity_poly.pdbx_seq_one_letter_code
_entity_poly.pdbx_strand_id
1 'polypeptide(L)'
;RLVVAADHAERGDLEGAIDLLVRAGAGRSLRHPADRHLRQWYVLADLSERAGNLPQARELFRRVADADPNLADVTVRLAGLGR
;
A
#
# COMPACT_ATOMS: atom_id res chain seq x y z
N ARG A 1 5.57 10.87 -6.62
CA ARG A 1 4.82 9.68 -7.12
C ARG A 1 3.61 9.35 -6.24
N LEU A 2 3.73 9.44 -4.91
CA LEU A 2 2.55 9.31 -4.02
C LEU A 2 1.43 10.32 -4.35
N VAL A 3 1.79 11.59 -4.57
CA VAL A 3 0.81 12.65 -4.93
C VAL A 3 0.06 12.36 -6.24
N VAL A 4 0.75 11.85 -7.26
CA VAL A 4 0.14 11.52 -8.56
C VAL A 4 -0.75 10.27 -8.44
N ALA A 5 -0.34 9.27 -7.66
CA ALA A 5 -1.17 8.11 -7.40
C ALA A 5 -2.46 8.47 -6.62
N ALA A 6 -2.37 9.40 -5.66
CA ALA A 6 -3.54 9.92 -4.95
C ALA A 6 -4.53 10.63 -5.91
N ASP A 7 -4.00 11.45 -6.83
CA ASP A 7 -4.77 12.19 -7.83
C ASP A 7 -5.49 11.27 -8.85
N HIS A 8 -4.85 10.18 -9.29
CA HIS A 8 -5.55 9.14 -10.10
C HIS A 8 -6.66 8.44 -9.30
N ALA A 9 -6.40 8.13 -8.03
CA ALA A 9 -7.38 7.50 -7.16
C ALA A 9 -8.58 8.40 -6.85
N GLU A 10 -8.39 9.72 -6.74
CA GLU A 10 -9.47 10.71 -6.61
C GLU A 10 -10.34 10.79 -7.87
N ARG A 11 -9.76 10.55 -9.05
CA ARG A 11 -10.49 10.47 -10.33
C ARG A 11 -11.14 9.11 -10.62
N GLY A 12 -11.02 8.16 -9.69
CA GLY A 12 -11.57 6.81 -9.81
C GLY A 12 -10.69 5.82 -10.60
N ASP A 13 -9.53 6.25 -11.08
CA ASP A 13 -8.56 5.39 -11.79
C ASP A 13 -7.61 4.70 -10.79
N LEU A 14 -8.18 3.74 -10.05
CA LEU A 14 -7.42 2.97 -9.06
C LEU A 14 -6.36 2.09 -9.71
N GLU A 15 -6.65 1.51 -10.87
CA GLU A 15 -5.71 0.64 -11.59
C GLU A 15 -4.49 1.43 -12.09
N GLY A 16 -4.68 2.62 -12.67
CA GLY A 16 -3.58 3.49 -13.08
C GLY A 16 -2.74 3.99 -11.91
N ALA A 17 -3.36 4.31 -10.77
CA ALA A 17 -2.65 4.66 -9.54
C ALA A 17 -1.76 3.51 -9.03
N ILE A 18 -2.29 2.28 -9.04
CA ILE A 18 -1.57 1.07 -8.64
C ILE A 18 -0.39 0.82 -9.60
N ASP A 19 -0.61 0.84 -10.92
CA ASP A 19 0.42 0.60 -11.92
C ASP A 19 1.58 1.61 -11.80
N LEU A 20 1.26 2.89 -11.59
CA LEU A 20 2.28 3.93 -11.39
C LEU A 20 3.18 3.61 -10.19
N LEU A 21 2.60 3.20 -9.05
CA LEU A 21 3.34 2.86 -7.85
C LEU A 21 4.16 1.57 -8.01
N VAL A 22 3.59 0.54 -8.65
CA VAL A 22 4.29 -0.72 -8.93
C VAL A 22 5.51 -0.47 -9.81
N ARG A 23 5.35 0.29 -10.91
CA ARG A 23 6.47 0.68 -11.80
C ARG A 23 7.53 1.51 -11.07
N ALA A 24 7.12 2.28 -10.07
CA ALA A 24 8.02 3.04 -9.21
C ALA A 24 8.78 2.17 -8.18
N GLY A 25 8.47 0.87 -8.09
CA GLY A 25 9.11 -0.08 -7.20
C GLY A 25 8.38 -0.30 -5.86
N ALA A 26 7.19 0.28 -5.66
CA ALA A 26 6.43 0.18 -4.40
C ALA A 26 5.98 -1.25 -4.07
N GLY A 27 6.06 -2.22 -5.00
CA GLY A 27 5.73 -3.63 -4.71
C GLY A 27 6.91 -4.49 -4.26
N ARG A 28 8.15 -3.98 -4.32
CA ARG A 28 9.36 -4.78 -4.12
C ARG A 28 9.54 -5.11 -2.65
N SER A 29 9.79 -6.39 -2.35
CA SER A 29 10.26 -6.81 -1.04
C SER A 29 11.71 -6.36 -0.85
N LEU A 30 12.01 -5.72 0.28
CA LEU A 30 13.33 -5.19 0.61
C LEU A 30 13.78 -5.75 1.94
N ARG A 31 15.05 -6.14 2.03
CA ARG A 31 15.64 -6.65 3.28
C ARG A 31 15.77 -5.57 4.37
N HIS A 32 15.97 -4.32 3.96
CA HIS A 32 16.12 -3.15 4.84
C HIS A 32 15.30 -1.96 4.28
N PRO A 33 13.97 -1.98 4.44
CA PRO A 33 13.13 -0.91 3.93
C PRO A 33 13.29 0.37 4.76
N ALA A 34 13.73 1.45 4.13
CA ALA A 34 13.60 2.79 4.72
C ALA A 34 12.12 3.23 4.80
N ASP A 35 11.80 4.21 5.66
CA ASP A 35 10.45 4.75 5.91
C ASP A 35 9.65 5.08 4.65
N ARG A 36 10.32 5.64 3.62
CA ARG A 36 9.68 5.96 2.34
C ARG A 36 9.10 4.72 1.64
N HIS A 37 9.73 3.56 1.79
CA HIS A 37 9.24 2.31 1.22
C HIS A 37 8.05 1.79 2.01
N LEU A 38 8.07 1.93 3.35
CA LEU A 38 6.92 1.58 4.19
C LEU A 38 5.69 2.44 3.82
N ARG A 39 5.88 3.75 3.62
CA ARG A 39 4.81 4.64 3.14
C ARG A 39 4.32 4.26 1.75
N GLN A 40 5.20 3.81 0.86
CA GLN A 40 4.81 3.32 -0.47
C GLN A 40 4.01 2.01 -0.39
N TRP A 41 4.41 1.08 0.47
CA TRP A 41 3.68 -0.17 0.72
C TRP A 41 2.30 0.13 1.29
N TYR A 42 2.22 1.05 2.25
CA TYR A 42 0.96 1.48 2.85
C TYR A 42 -0.01 2.04 1.80
N VAL A 43 0.45 2.99 0.97
CA VAL A 43 -0.40 3.59 -0.07
C VAL A 43 -0.79 2.57 -1.14
N LEU A 44 0.13 1.67 -1.52
CA LEU A 44 -0.21 0.60 -2.46
C LEU A 44 -1.24 -0.37 -1.87
N ALA A 45 -1.16 -0.67 -0.57
CA ALA A 45 -2.12 -1.51 0.13
C ALA A 45 -3.53 -0.89 0.15
N ASP A 46 -3.61 0.40 0.50
CA ASP A 46 -4.86 1.16 0.52
C ASP A 46 -5.53 1.19 -0.86
N LEU A 47 -4.75 1.45 -1.91
CA LEU A 47 -5.26 1.43 -3.29
C LEU A 47 -5.71 0.04 -3.72
N SER A 48 -4.94 -1.01 -3.38
CA SER A 48 -5.33 -2.39 -3.64
C SER A 48 -6.64 -2.77 -2.94
N GLU A 49 -6.83 -2.34 -1.69
CA GLU A 49 -8.08 -2.58 -0.95
C GLU A 49 -9.27 -1.88 -1.61
N ARG A 50 -9.12 -0.60 -1.96
CA ARG A 50 -10.16 0.19 -2.65
C ARG A 50 -10.51 -0.40 -4.02
N ALA A 51 -9.54 -1.01 -4.70
CA ALA A 51 -9.74 -1.71 -5.97
C ALA A 51 -10.33 -3.13 -5.79
N GLY A 52 -10.59 -3.57 -4.56
CA GLY A 52 -11.11 -4.91 -4.25
C GLY A 52 -10.06 -6.03 -4.28
N ASN A 53 -8.78 -5.71 -4.48
CA ASN A 53 -7.68 -6.67 -4.42
C ASN A 53 -7.23 -6.89 -2.97
N LEU A 54 -8.12 -7.48 -2.17
CA LEU A 54 -7.91 -7.73 -0.74
C LEU A 54 -6.68 -8.62 -0.44
N PRO A 55 -6.37 -9.68 -1.22
CA PRO A 55 -5.16 -10.47 -0.98
C PRO A 55 -3.88 -9.64 -1.08
N GLN A 56 -3.77 -8.77 -2.09
CA GLN A 56 -2.61 -7.89 -2.25
C GLN A 56 -2.54 -6.84 -1.12
N ALA A 57 -3.68 -6.23 -0.79
CA ALA A 57 -3.77 -5.27 0.31
C ALA A 57 -3.29 -5.88 1.63
N ARG A 58 -3.75 -7.09 1.96
CA ARG A 58 -3.37 -7.81 3.18
C ARG A 58 -1.86 -8.05 3.24
N GLU A 59 -1.27 -8.55 2.16
CA GLU A 59 0.17 -8.81 2.12
C GLU A 59 1.00 -7.53 2.31
N LEU A 60 0.59 -6.43 1.69
CA LEU A 60 1.30 -5.15 1.81
C LEU A 60 1.13 -4.52 3.19
N PHE A 61 -0.08 -4.51 3.76
CA PHE A 61 -0.29 -4.04 5.13
C PHE A 61 0.47 -4.91 6.14
N ARG A 62 0.52 -6.23 5.94
CA ARG A 62 1.33 -7.13 6.78
C ARG A 62 2.81 -6.77 6.73
N ARG A 63 3.37 -6.51 5.54
CA ARG A 63 4.78 -6.07 5.42
C ARG A 63 5.05 -4.76 6.14
N VAL A 64 4.11 -3.81 6.09
CA VAL A 64 4.24 -2.55 6.83
C VAL A 64 4.20 -2.84 8.34
N ALA A 65 3.23 -3.60 8.82
CA ALA A 65 3.09 -3.93 10.24
C ALA A 65 4.29 -4.72 10.79
N ASP A 66 4.85 -5.63 10.00
CA ASP A 66 6.06 -6.40 10.35
C ASP A 66 7.30 -5.51 10.49
N ALA A 67 7.36 -4.39 9.76
CA ALA A 67 8.50 -3.46 9.77
C ALA A 67 8.32 -2.30 10.76
N ASP A 68 7.12 -1.70 10.80
CA ASP A 68 6.73 -0.65 11.73
C ASP A 68 5.20 -0.72 12.00
N PRO A 69 4.77 -1.33 13.12
CA PRO A 69 3.36 -1.46 13.47
C PRO A 69 2.71 -0.14 13.89
N ASN A 70 3.49 0.92 14.14
CA ASN A 70 2.97 2.24 14.52
C ASN A 70 2.77 3.16 13.31
N LEU A 71 3.08 2.69 12.09
CA LEU A 71 2.91 3.49 10.88
C LEU A 71 1.41 3.65 10.56
N ALA A 72 0.94 4.89 10.68
CA ALA A 72 -0.46 5.26 10.48
C ALA A 72 -1.40 4.35 11.31
N ASP A 73 -2.39 3.74 10.67
CA ASP A 73 -3.37 2.84 11.26
C ASP A 73 -3.22 1.39 10.72
N VAL A 74 -2.01 1.00 10.30
CA VAL A 74 -1.74 -0.29 9.62
C VAL A 74 -2.30 -1.51 10.37
N THR A 75 -2.21 -1.53 11.69
CA THR A 75 -2.70 -2.64 12.53
C THR A 75 -4.23 -2.74 12.51
N VAL A 76 -4.91 -1.59 12.50
CA VAL A 76 -6.38 -1.50 12.39
C VAL A 76 -6.83 -1.92 11.00
N ARG A 77 -6.17 -1.43 9.95
CA ARG A 77 -6.47 -1.77 8.55
C ARG A 77 -6.31 -3.26 8.30
N LEU A 78 -5.19 -3.85 8.76
CA LEU A 78 -4.93 -5.28 8.62
C LEU A 78 -5.96 -6.15 9.36
N ALA A 79 -6.39 -5.74 10.56
CA ALA A 79 -7.43 -6.44 11.29
C ALA A 79 -8.80 -6.41 10.57
N GLY A 80 -9.13 -5.28 9.92
CA GLY A 80 -10.36 -5.12 9.15
C GLY A 80 -10.46 -6.01 7.90
N LEU A 81 -9.32 -6.42 7.32
CA LEU A 81 -9.27 -7.28 6.14
C LEU A 81 -9.52 -8.77 6.43
N GLY A 82 -9.64 -9.15 7.71
CA GLY A 82 -9.77 -10.55 8.12
C GLY A 82 -8.51 -11.38 7.84
N ARG A 83 -8.57 -12.65 8.23
CA ARG A 83 -7.46 -13.60 8.15
C ARG A 83 -7.18 -14.06 6.72
#